data_AF-A0A2X4U3I5-F1
#
_entry.id   AF-A0A2X4U3I5-F1
#
_cell.length_a   1.000
_cell.length_b   1.000
_cell.length_c   1.000
_cell.angle_alpha   90.00
_cell.angle_beta   90.00
_cell.angle_gamma   90.00
#
_symmetry.space_group_name_H-M   'P 1'
#
loop_
_entity.id
_entity.type
_entity.pdbx_description
1 polymer ?
#
loop_
_entity_poly.entity_id
_entity_poly.type
_entity_poly.pdbx_seq_one_letter_code
_entity_poly.pdbx_strand_id
1 'polypeptide(L)'
;MKLNPLNMAVSALLFSSYPVIAAPPQPELSLHEATLLTVDGLKFKDLNHSGKLEPYEDWRLLPEERAADLVKRMTLQEKAGVMMHGSAPTANSPIGAGTHYDIDAAKKMIADAKVNTLITRLSADDPAVIAEENNKLQQIAEGTRLGIPVTISSDPRNSFEYLIGASLSSGKFTKWPKH
;
A
#
# COMPACT_ATOMS: atom_id res chain seq x y z
N MET A 1 -12.99 82.08 -16.63
CA MET A 1 -13.65 81.34 -15.54
C MET A 1 -14.08 79.98 -16.11
N LYS A 2 -13.26 78.94 -15.90
CA LYS A 2 -13.53 77.55 -16.32
C LYS A 2 -13.16 76.64 -15.15
N LEU A 3 -14.13 75.90 -14.61
CA LEU A 3 -13.90 74.81 -13.66
C LEU A 3 -13.57 73.54 -14.47
N ASN A 4 -12.54 72.80 -14.04
CA ASN A 4 -12.34 71.40 -14.42
C ASN A 4 -12.68 70.51 -13.21
N PRO A 5 -13.47 69.43 -13.37
CA PRO A 5 -13.67 68.45 -12.31
C PRO A 5 -12.51 67.43 -12.26
N LEU A 6 -12.12 67.13 -11.03
CA LEU A 6 -11.11 66.17 -10.60
C LEU A 6 -11.70 64.75 -10.74
N ASN A 7 -11.13 63.90 -11.61
CA ASN A 7 -11.46 62.47 -11.67
C ASN A 7 -10.66 61.72 -10.61
N MET A 8 -11.35 61.22 -9.59
CA MET A 8 -10.81 60.36 -8.53
C MET A 8 -11.06 58.90 -8.90
N ALA A 9 -10.02 58.19 -9.35
CA ALA A 9 -10.11 56.76 -9.64
C ALA A 9 -9.83 55.95 -8.36
N VAL A 10 -10.88 55.31 -7.83
CA VAL A 10 -10.78 54.33 -6.74
C VAL A 10 -10.45 52.97 -7.35
N SER A 11 -9.23 52.47 -7.16
CA SER A 11 -8.89 51.08 -7.46
C SER A 11 -9.40 50.18 -6.35
N ALA A 12 -10.39 49.35 -6.65
CA ALA A 12 -10.85 48.28 -5.76
C ALA A 12 -9.93 47.06 -5.92
N LEU A 13 -9.16 46.75 -4.87
CA LEU A 13 -8.43 45.49 -4.74
C LEU A 13 -9.43 44.38 -4.36
N LEU A 14 -9.79 43.55 -5.33
CA LEU A 14 -10.54 42.31 -5.10
C LEU A 14 -9.61 41.28 -4.47
N PHE A 15 -9.73 41.03 -3.17
CA PHE A 15 -9.15 39.85 -2.54
C PHE A 15 -10.02 38.64 -2.89
N SER A 16 -9.54 37.81 -3.82
CA SER A 16 -10.11 36.49 -4.04
C SER A 16 -9.76 35.58 -2.86
N SER A 17 -10.71 35.33 -1.97
CA SER A 17 -10.59 34.30 -0.95
C SER A 17 -10.64 32.94 -1.65
N TYR A 18 -9.49 32.34 -1.90
CA TYR A 18 -9.44 30.92 -2.26
C TYR A 18 -9.87 30.09 -1.04
N PRO A 19 -10.76 29.10 -1.20
CA PRO A 19 -11.05 28.18 -0.10
C PRO A 19 -9.75 27.44 0.24
N VAL A 20 -9.30 27.60 1.49
CA VAL A 20 -8.26 26.75 2.05
C VAL A 20 -8.88 25.37 2.21
N ILE A 21 -8.58 24.46 1.30
CA ILE A 21 -8.86 23.04 1.51
C ILE A 21 -8.03 22.62 2.73
N ALA A 22 -8.70 22.27 3.82
CA ALA A 22 -8.04 21.76 5.00
C ALA A 22 -7.24 20.51 4.61
N ALA A 23 -5.96 20.47 5.03
CA ALA A 23 -5.13 19.31 4.79
C ALA A 23 -5.80 18.05 5.37
N PRO A 24 -5.79 16.91 4.65
CA PRO A 24 -6.36 15.68 5.18
C PRO A 24 -5.71 15.33 6.52
N PRO A 25 -6.49 14.77 7.48
CA PRO A 25 -5.94 14.39 8.77
C PRO A 25 -4.81 13.37 8.57
N GLN A 26 -3.75 13.48 9.38
CA GLN A 26 -2.60 12.59 9.25
C GLN A 26 -3.03 11.12 9.39
N PRO A 27 -2.64 10.24 8.46
CA PRO A 27 -2.93 8.82 8.57
C PRO A 27 -2.18 8.19 9.75
N GLU A 28 -2.76 7.14 10.32
CA GLU A 28 -2.04 6.29 11.27
C GLU A 28 -0.96 5.50 10.52
N LEU A 29 0.28 5.61 10.97
CA LEU A 29 1.44 4.96 10.35
C LEU A 29 1.95 3.85 11.28
N SER A 30 1.74 2.60 10.89
CA SER A 30 2.38 1.43 11.51
C SER A 30 3.79 1.25 10.95
N LEU A 31 4.79 0.89 11.76
CA LEU A 31 6.18 0.74 11.32
C LEU A 31 6.72 -0.62 11.77
N HIS A 32 7.45 -1.30 10.89
CA HIS A 32 8.25 -2.47 11.26
C HIS A 32 9.72 -2.23 10.91
N GLU A 33 10.03 -1.96 9.64
CA GLU A 33 11.41 -1.77 9.15
C GLU A 33 11.71 -0.32 8.75
N ALA A 34 10.72 0.40 8.22
CA ALA A 34 10.92 1.77 7.75
C ALA A 34 11.10 2.76 8.91
N THR A 35 11.81 3.86 8.66
CA THR A 35 11.93 4.97 9.62
C THR A 35 10.88 6.04 9.37
N LEU A 36 10.66 6.91 10.36
CA LEU A 36 9.76 8.06 10.22
C LEU A 36 10.53 9.34 9.92
N LEU A 37 10.05 10.06 8.91
CA LEU A 37 10.43 11.42 8.61
C LEU A 37 9.42 12.38 9.22
N THR A 38 9.89 13.53 9.68
CA THR A 38 9.03 14.65 10.08
C THR A 38 9.29 15.83 9.15
N VAL A 39 8.26 16.23 8.40
CA VAL A 39 8.31 17.35 7.46
C VAL A 39 7.08 18.22 7.69
N ASP A 40 7.29 19.51 7.92
CA ASP A 40 6.21 20.49 8.21
C ASP A 40 5.27 20.09 9.37
N GLY A 41 5.81 19.38 10.37
CA GLY A 41 5.03 18.88 11.52
C GLY A 41 4.20 17.63 11.23
N LEU A 42 4.27 17.08 10.02
CA LEU A 42 3.63 15.83 9.60
C LEU A 42 4.63 14.69 9.53
N LYS A 43 4.14 13.46 9.72
CA LYS A 43 4.94 12.24 9.69
C LYS A 43 4.77 11.47 8.38
N PHE A 44 5.88 10.90 7.90
CA PHE A 44 5.95 10.11 6.67
C PHE A 44 6.85 8.90 6.89
N LYS A 45 6.62 7.82 6.14
CA LYS A 45 7.53 6.68 6.13
C LYS A 45 8.65 6.92 5.12
N ASP A 46 9.89 6.72 5.52
CA ASP A 46 11.06 6.63 4.63
C ASP A 46 11.13 5.20 4.07
N LEU A 47 10.37 4.93 3.01
CA LEU A 47 10.22 3.60 2.43
C LEU A 47 11.44 3.17 1.61
N ASN A 48 12.20 4.12 1.06
CA ASN A 48 13.44 3.83 0.34
C ASN A 48 14.72 4.04 1.15
N HIS A 49 14.58 4.37 2.44
CA HIS A 49 15.70 4.51 3.38
C HIS A 49 16.68 5.63 2.95
N SER A 50 16.18 6.68 2.32
CA SER A 50 16.99 7.79 1.80
C SER A 50 17.18 8.93 2.80
N GLY A 51 16.41 8.94 3.89
CA GLY A 51 16.36 10.03 4.87
C GLY A 51 15.70 11.30 4.33
N LYS A 52 15.03 11.24 3.17
CA LYS A 52 14.36 12.36 2.50
C LYS A 52 12.95 11.97 2.12
N LEU A 53 12.01 12.90 2.25
CA LEU A 53 10.64 12.67 1.82
C LEU A 53 10.59 12.70 0.30
N GLU A 54 10.36 11.54 -0.31
CA GLU A 54 10.17 11.42 -1.75
C GLU A 54 8.69 11.53 -2.14
N PRO A 55 8.36 11.98 -3.37
CA PRO A 55 6.97 12.17 -3.77
C PRO A 55 6.09 10.92 -3.61
N TYR A 56 6.60 9.71 -3.91
CA TYR A 56 5.80 8.49 -3.72
C TYR A 56 5.48 8.16 -2.25
N GLU A 57 6.26 8.66 -1.29
CA GLU A 57 6.06 8.49 0.16
C GLU A 57 5.10 9.55 0.74
N ASP A 58 4.92 10.66 0.03
CA ASP A 58 4.09 11.77 0.44
C ASP A 58 2.60 11.47 0.22
N TRP A 59 1.93 11.02 1.28
CA TRP A 59 0.49 10.71 1.28
C TRP A 59 -0.40 11.93 1.03
N ARG A 60 0.14 13.15 1.00
CA ARG A 60 -0.59 14.37 0.64
C ARG A 60 -0.77 14.53 -0.87
N LEU A 61 0.08 13.88 -1.67
CA LEU A 61 0.01 13.91 -3.13
C LEU A 61 -1.05 12.93 -3.65
N LEU A 62 -1.51 13.15 -4.88
CA LEU A 62 -2.48 12.27 -5.51
C LEU A 62 -1.88 10.88 -5.77
N PRO A 63 -2.66 9.79 -5.68
CA PRO A 63 -2.18 8.44 -5.98
C PRO A 63 -1.46 8.33 -7.32
N GLU A 64 -1.93 9.03 -8.36
CA GLU A 64 -1.34 9.04 -9.70
C GLU A 64 0.05 9.67 -9.71
N GLU A 65 0.24 10.77 -8.97
CA GLU A 65 1.54 11.43 -8.84
C GLU A 65 2.54 10.54 -8.11
N ARG A 66 2.09 9.90 -7.03
CA ARG A 66 2.89 8.97 -6.23
C ARG A 66 3.29 7.74 -7.05
N ALA A 67 2.37 7.16 -7.79
CA ALA A 67 2.64 6.01 -8.66
C ALA A 67 3.61 6.38 -9.79
N ALA A 68 3.44 7.56 -10.42
CA ALA A 68 4.32 8.01 -11.49
C ALA A 68 5.77 8.24 -11.01
N ASP A 69 5.95 8.78 -9.80
CA ASP A 69 7.27 8.90 -9.17
C ASP A 69 7.87 7.53 -8.82
N LEU A 70 7.09 6.64 -8.21
CA LEU A 70 7.54 5.28 -7.88
C LEU A 70 8.05 4.53 -9.12
N VAL A 71 7.28 4.53 -10.21
CA VAL A 71 7.66 3.81 -11.46
C VAL A 71 8.95 4.34 -12.07
N LYS A 72 9.25 5.64 -11.93
CA LYS A 72 10.53 6.21 -12.39
C LYS A 72 11.73 5.71 -11.57
N ARG A 73 11.50 5.39 -10.30
CA ARG A 73 12.53 4.89 -9.37
C ARG A 73 12.78 3.40 -9.49
N MET A 74 11.86 2.64 -10.09
CA MET A 74 11.97 1.20 -10.24
C MET A 74 13.00 0.80 -11.29
N THR A 75 13.81 -0.19 -10.94
CA THR A 75 14.63 -0.98 -11.85
C THR A 75 13.75 -1.81 -12.80
N LEU A 76 14.32 -2.30 -13.90
CA LEU A 76 13.60 -3.20 -14.81
C LEU A 76 13.11 -4.47 -14.09
N GLN A 77 13.92 -5.01 -13.18
CA GLN A 77 13.55 -6.20 -12.40
C GLN A 77 12.36 -5.92 -11.47
N GLU A 78 12.34 -4.79 -10.77
CA GLU A 78 11.19 -4.43 -9.92
C GLU A 78 9.93 -4.23 -10.77
N LYS A 79 10.05 -3.60 -11.95
CA LYS A 79 8.91 -3.44 -12.88
C LYS A 79 8.37 -4.80 -13.33
N ALA A 80 9.26 -5.74 -13.67
CA ALA A 80 8.85 -7.09 -14.04
C ALA A 80 8.22 -7.83 -12.85
N GLY A 81 8.78 -7.73 -11.66
CA GLY A 81 8.30 -8.42 -10.47
C GLY A 81 6.90 -8.00 -10.04
N VAL A 82 6.59 -6.69 -10.06
CA VAL A 82 5.24 -6.21 -9.70
C VAL A 82 4.15 -6.60 -10.70
N MET A 83 4.53 -7.07 -11.89
CA MET A 83 3.57 -7.60 -12.89
C MET A 83 3.25 -9.08 -12.63
N MET A 84 3.97 -9.74 -11.72
CA MET A 84 3.78 -11.16 -11.40
C MET A 84 2.78 -11.34 -10.27
N HIS A 85 2.03 -12.44 -10.33
CA HIS A 85 1.16 -12.89 -9.26
C HIS A 85 1.67 -14.23 -8.73
N GLY A 86 2.15 -14.25 -7.48
CA GLY A 86 2.77 -15.41 -6.85
C GLY A 86 1.83 -16.16 -5.92
N SER A 87 2.10 -17.43 -5.67
CA SER A 87 1.49 -18.15 -4.53
C SER A 87 2.35 -17.94 -3.29
N ALA A 88 1.76 -17.41 -2.21
CA ALA A 88 2.48 -17.20 -0.96
C ALA A 88 2.96 -18.55 -0.41
N PRO A 89 4.28 -18.77 -0.23
CA PRO A 89 4.81 -20.08 0.06
C PRO A 89 4.52 -20.51 1.50
N THR A 90 4.27 -21.80 1.68
CA THR A 90 4.16 -22.44 3.00
C THR A 90 5.06 -23.68 3.00
N ALA A 91 5.47 -24.12 4.19
CA ALA A 91 6.32 -25.30 4.31
C ALA A 91 5.64 -26.53 3.68
N ASN A 92 6.40 -27.27 2.86
CA ASN A 92 5.98 -28.54 2.25
C ASN A 92 4.73 -28.49 1.35
N SER A 93 4.38 -27.33 0.80
CA SER A 93 3.24 -27.20 -0.11
C SER A 93 3.62 -26.55 -1.44
N PRO A 94 3.50 -27.25 -2.58
CA PRO A 94 3.81 -26.67 -3.90
C PRO A 94 2.84 -25.56 -4.30
N ILE A 95 1.70 -25.45 -3.61
CA ILE A 95 0.66 -24.44 -3.87
C ILE A 95 0.55 -23.40 -2.75
N GLY A 96 1.36 -23.49 -1.68
CA GLY A 96 1.29 -22.56 -0.55
C GLY A 96 0.13 -22.82 0.43
N ALA A 97 -0.43 -24.03 0.46
CA ALA A 97 -1.45 -24.41 1.45
C ALA A 97 -0.81 -24.73 2.80
N GLY A 98 -1.35 -24.17 3.88
CA GLY A 98 -0.82 -24.39 5.24
C GLY A 98 -1.46 -23.46 6.28
N THR A 99 -0.88 -23.42 7.47
CA THR A 99 -1.30 -22.51 8.56
C THR A 99 -0.37 -21.30 8.71
N HIS A 100 0.89 -21.44 8.28
CA HIS A 100 1.94 -20.41 8.36
C HIS A 100 2.76 -20.39 7.08
N TYR A 101 3.25 -19.21 6.70
CA TYR A 101 4.13 -19.03 5.55
C TYR A 101 5.54 -19.57 5.83
N ASP A 102 6.20 -20.00 4.75
CA ASP A 102 7.64 -20.19 4.72
C ASP A 102 8.28 -18.82 4.50
N ILE A 103 8.79 -18.21 5.57
CA ILE A 103 9.32 -16.84 5.56
C ILE A 103 10.58 -16.72 4.70
N ASP A 104 11.43 -17.75 4.66
CA ASP A 104 12.65 -17.72 3.84
C ASP A 104 12.32 -17.80 2.35
N ALA A 105 11.37 -18.67 1.98
CA ALA A 105 10.87 -18.73 0.61
C ALA A 105 10.13 -17.44 0.23
N ALA A 106 9.32 -16.88 1.13
CA ALA A 106 8.62 -15.62 0.92
C ALA A 106 9.60 -14.46 0.72
N LYS A 107 10.70 -14.42 1.48
CA LYS A 107 11.76 -13.42 1.32
C LYS A 107 12.40 -13.49 -0.06
N LYS A 108 12.71 -14.68 -0.56
CA LYS A 108 13.23 -14.85 -1.94
C LYS A 108 12.23 -14.35 -2.98
N MET A 109 10.94 -14.64 -2.81
CA MET A 109 9.90 -14.21 -3.75
C MET A 109 9.68 -12.68 -3.73
N ILE A 110 9.57 -12.08 -2.56
CA ILE A 110 9.26 -10.66 -2.39
C ILE A 110 10.51 -9.81 -2.59
N ALA A 111 11.60 -10.11 -1.88
CA ALA A 111 12.80 -9.28 -1.86
C ALA A 111 13.71 -9.52 -3.07
N ASP A 112 13.88 -10.77 -3.52
CA ASP A 112 14.80 -11.07 -4.63
C ASP A 112 14.07 -11.00 -5.98
N ALA A 113 12.92 -11.68 -6.11
CA ALA A 113 12.14 -11.71 -7.35
C ALA A 113 11.19 -10.50 -7.53
N LYS A 114 11.07 -9.64 -6.51
CA LYS A 114 10.28 -8.38 -6.55
C LYS A 114 8.77 -8.57 -6.76
N VAL A 115 8.25 -9.77 -6.45
CA VAL A 115 6.81 -10.05 -6.54
C VAL A 115 6.10 -9.39 -5.37
N ASN A 116 5.13 -8.52 -5.66
CA ASN A 116 4.35 -7.85 -4.62
C ASN A 116 2.89 -8.31 -4.56
N THR A 117 2.40 -9.08 -5.52
CA THR A 117 1.02 -9.57 -5.51
C THR A 117 1.02 -11.07 -5.23
N LEU A 118 0.36 -11.50 -4.16
CA LEU A 118 0.40 -12.88 -3.68
C LEU A 118 -1.00 -13.43 -3.40
N ILE A 119 -1.28 -14.67 -3.82
CA ILE A 119 -2.44 -15.42 -3.35
C ILE A 119 -2.07 -16.13 -2.06
N THR A 120 -2.79 -15.84 -0.99
CA THR A 120 -2.69 -16.60 0.26
C THR A 120 -3.50 -17.88 0.14
N ARG A 121 -2.89 -18.99 0.57
CA ARG A 121 -3.56 -20.27 0.77
C ARG A 121 -3.52 -20.73 2.23
N LEU A 122 -3.39 -19.78 3.16
CA LEU A 122 -3.45 -20.07 4.58
C LEU A 122 -4.85 -20.46 5.01
N SER A 123 -4.95 -21.46 5.88
CA SER A 123 -6.18 -21.82 6.57
C SER A 123 -5.86 -22.05 8.05
N ALA A 124 -6.43 -21.21 8.91
CA ALA A 124 -6.30 -21.29 10.35
C ALA A 124 -7.67 -21.08 11.00
N ASP A 125 -7.89 -21.70 12.16
CA ASP A 125 -9.14 -21.60 12.90
C ASP A 125 -9.33 -20.21 13.53
N ASP A 126 -8.23 -19.56 13.87
CA ASP A 126 -8.19 -18.19 14.37
C ASP A 126 -7.80 -17.20 13.25
N PRO A 127 -8.69 -16.26 12.86
CA PRO A 127 -8.36 -15.20 11.92
C PRO A 127 -7.15 -14.35 12.32
N ALA A 128 -6.86 -14.23 13.62
CA ALA A 128 -5.69 -13.49 14.11
C ALA A 128 -4.39 -14.05 13.55
N VAL A 129 -4.26 -15.38 13.45
CA VAL A 129 -3.08 -16.05 12.88
C VAL A 129 -2.85 -15.62 11.43
N ILE A 130 -3.91 -15.54 10.63
CA ILE A 130 -3.80 -15.11 9.23
C ILE A 130 -3.36 -13.64 9.15
N ALA A 131 -3.87 -12.78 10.03
CA ALA A 131 -3.47 -11.38 10.09
C ALA A 131 -1.99 -11.23 10.47
N GLU A 132 -1.53 -11.96 11.48
CA GLU A 132 -0.13 -11.99 11.91
C GLU A 132 0.80 -12.48 10.80
N GLU A 133 0.42 -13.55 10.10
CA GLU A 133 1.20 -14.08 8.98
C GLU A 133 1.26 -13.10 7.80
N ASN A 134 0.16 -12.41 7.50
CA ASN A 134 0.16 -11.37 6.47
C ASN A 134 1.05 -10.18 6.84
N ASN A 135 1.10 -9.80 8.12
CA ASN A 135 1.99 -8.75 8.60
C ASN A 135 3.47 -9.12 8.42
N LYS A 136 3.84 -10.40 8.60
CA LYS A 136 5.21 -10.87 8.31
C LYS A 136 5.60 -10.65 6.84
N LEU A 137 4.69 -10.88 5.90
CA LEU A 137 4.94 -10.59 4.49
C LEU A 137 5.08 -9.08 4.22
N GLN A 138 4.26 -8.25 4.88
CA GLN A 138 4.39 -6.79 4.79
C GLN A 138 5.73 -6.29 5.35
N GLN A 139 6.22 -6.88 6.45
CA GLN A 139 7.52 -6.54 7.02
C GLN A 139 8.66 -6.83 6.03
N ILE A 140 8.63 -7.98 5.35
CA ILE A 140 9.60 -8.30 4.28
C ILE A 140 9.56 -7.24 3.17
N ALA A 141 8.34 -6.85 2.76
CA ALA A 141 8.12 -5.88 1.69
C ALA A 141 8.63 -4.48 2.06
N GLU A 142 8.36 -4.03 3.29
CA GLU A 142 8.82 -2.74 3.84
C GLU A 142 10.35 -2.67 3.91
N GLY A 143 11.03 -3.80 4.17
CA GLY A 143 12.49 -3.89 4.16
C GLY A 143 13.14 -3.90 2.76
N THR A 144 12.37 -3.86 1.67
CA THR A 144 12.93 -3.78 0.32
C THR A 144 13.37 -2.36 -0.05
N ARG A 145 14.15 -2.22 -1.13
CA ARG A 145 14.73 -0.94 -1.58
C ARG A 145 13.73 0.21 -1.76
N LEU A 146 12.48 -0.09 -2.12
CA LEU A 146 11.43 0.90 -2.34
C LEU A 146 10.23 0.72 -1.40
N GLY A 147 10.32 -0.22 -0.45
CA GLY A 147 9.25 -0.50 0.51
C GLY A 147 7.87 -0.76 -0.12
N ILE A 148 7.81 -1.30 -1.34
CA ILE A 148 6.53 -1.50 -2.06
C ILE A 148 5.73 -2.58 -1.33
N PRO A 149 4.54 -2.30 -0.80
CA PRO A 149 3.79 -3.26 0.01
C PRO A 149 3.30 -4.44 -0.81
N VAL A 150 3.06 -5.56 -0.13
CA VAL A 150 2.40 -6.71 -0.78
C VAL A 150 0.89 -6.51 -0.84
N THR A 151 0.29 -6.91 -1.95
CA THR A 151 -1.16 -7.10 -2.10
C THR A 151 -1.48 -8.57 -1.95
N ILE A 152 -2.38 -8.89 -1.02
CA ILE A 152 -2.75 -10.28 -0.72
C ILE A 152 -4.16 -10.53 -1.22
N SER A 153 -4.29 -11.48 -2.15
CA SER A 153 -5.57 -12.00 -2.64
C SER A 153 -5.87 -13.36 -2.03
N SER A 154 -7.13 -13.74 -1.98
CA SER A 154 -7.58 -15.08 -1.56
C SER A 154 -8.77 -15.50 -2.41
N ASP A 155 -8.91 -16.81 -2.65
CA ASP A 155 -10.17 -17.35 -3.17
C ASP A 155 -11.31 -17.05 -2.17
N PRO A 156 -12.57 -16.91 -2.64
CA PRO A 156 -13.70 -16.56 -1.79
C PRO A 156 -13.83 -17.51 -0.58
N ARG A 157 -13.70 -16.97 0.63
CA ARG A 157 -13.78 -17.78 1.88
C ARG A 157 -15.20 -17.93 2.43
N ASN A 158 -16.18 -17.30 1.79
CA ASN A 158 -17.53 -17.10 2.32
C ASN A 158 -18.61 -17.89 1.55
N SER A 159 -18.23 -18.64 0.51
CA SER A 159 -19.15 -19.42 -0.32
C SER A 159 -18.50 -20.72 -0.80
N PHE A 160 -19.18 -21.85 -0.63
CA PHE A 160 -18.62 -23.19 -0.83
C PHE A 160 -18.85 -23.69 -2.26
N GLU A 161 -17.77 -23.96 -3.00
CA GLU A 161 -17.67 -25.10 -3.90
C GLU A 161 -16.33 -25.77 -3.58
N TYR A 162 -16.33 -27.04 -3.19
CA TYR A 162 -15.10 -27.76 -2.90
C TYR A 162 -14.46 -28.19 -4.22
N LEU A 163 -13.55 -27.36 -4.75
CA LEU A 163 -12.60 -27.75 -5.78
C LEU A 163 -11.20 -27.84 -5.15
N ILE A 164 -10.65 -29.05 -5.10
CA ILE A 164 -9.28 -29.30 -4.65
C ILE A 164 -8.34 -28.44 -5.51
N GLY A 165 -7.59 -27.55 -4.86
CA GLY A 165 -6.66 -26.61 -5.52
C GLY A 165 -7.21 -25.19 -5.77
N ALA A 166 -8.49 -24.93 -5.52
CA ALA A 166 -9.14 -23.64 -5.77
C ALA A 166 -9.91 -23.07 -4.55
N SER A 167 -9.84 -23.72 -3.38
CA SER A 167 -10.59 -23.29 -2.20
C SER A 167 -9.85 -23.55 -0.90
N LEU A 168 -9.95 -22.60 0.03
CA LEU A 168 -9.35 -22.63 1.36
C LEU A 168 -10.42 -22.84 2.41
N SER A 169 -10.09 -23.59 3.45
CA SER A 169 -11.01 -23.81 4.58
C SER A 169 -11.38 -22.47 5.24
N SER A 170 -12.67 -22.30 5.52
CA SER A 170 -13.32 -21.04 5.88
C SER A 170 -13.33 -20.72 7.37
N GLY A 171 -12.68 -21.51 8.23
CA GLY A 171 -12.54 -21.22 9.67
C GLY A 171 -13.81 -20.60 10.30
N LYS A 172 -13.66 -19.40 10.89
CA LYS A 172 -14.74 -18.61 11.51
C LYS A 172 -15.42 -17.56 10.59
N PHE A 173 -15.20 -17.60 9.28
CA PHE A 173 -15.81 -16.63 8.37
C PHE A 173 -17.31 -16.86 8.18
N THR A 174 -18.08 -15.77 8.12
CA THR A 174 -19.54 -15.80 7.92
C THR A 174 -19.91 -16.48 6.60
N LYS A 175 -20.87 -17.39 6.66
CA LYS A 175 -21.34 -18.19 5.51
C LYS A 175 -22.68 -17.65 5.01
N TRP A 176 -22.85 -17.55 3.69
CA TRP A 176 -24.14 -17.21 3.07
C TRP A 176 -24.64 -18.37 2.18
N PRO A 177 -25.96 -18.60 2.08
CA PRO A 177 -26.52 -19.58 1.15
C PRO A 177 -26.27 -19.14 -0.30
N LYS A 178 -25.95 -20.09 -1.17
CA LYS A 178 -26.04 -19.92 -2.63
C LYS A 178 -27.35 -20.58 -3.10
N HIS A 179 -28.13 -19.86 -3.89
CA HIS A 179 -29.23 -20.41 -4.68
C HIS A 179 -28.71 -20.82 -6.06
#